data_AF-A0A376FBT5-F1
#
_entry.id   AF-A0A376FBT5-F1
#
_cell.length_a   1.000
_cell.length_b   1.000
_cell.length_c   1.000
_cell.angle_alpha   90.00
_cell.angle_beta   90.00
_cell.angle_gamma   90.00
#
_symmetry.space_group_name_H-M   'P 1'
#
loop_
_entity.id
_entity.type
_entity.pdbx_description
1 polymer ?
#
loop_
_entity_poly.entity_id
_entity_poly.type
_entity_poly.pdbx_seq_one_letter_code
_entity_poly.pdbx_strand_id
1 'polypeptide(L)'
;MFEAIAIVWKAMGWHPQDEDFVTRKQQDKSVVPVPEIQMEWDEASCGQLVWLYNEAISRFGGQTEAFFASLARPDREPESGSQPGRALRVASIDIGGGTTDMAITHYQLDDGSGNNVKITPQLLFREGFKVAGDDTLLDVIQRYVLPALQTQLQKSGIADASLLMASLFGDSGRIDTQAVLRQQTALQLFMPIGHAILAAWESSDVDDPLAGLHATFGDLLPQKPTRNVMNYLQQAIDHALPAGSEAFDLFAVPLHVNFREMQDAMLAGQFTLASPLHAVCEAISHYSCDILLITGRPGCLPGVQALIRHLQPVPVNRIVWLDKYQVHEWYPFSQQGRIGNPKSTAAVGAMLCSLALDLRLPRFNFKAADIGAYSTVRYLGRAG
;
A
#
# COMPACT_ATOMS: atom_id res chain seq x y z
N MET A 1 11.21 -17.57 1.49
CA MET A 1 9.92 -17.64 2.23
C MET A 1 10.01 -18.53 3.47
N PHE A 2 10.60 -19.73 3.41
CA PHE A 2 10.89 -20.52 4.62
C PHE A 2 11.76 -19.78 5.64
N GLU A 3 12.67 -18.92 5.21
CA GLU A 3 13.45 -18.05 6.12
C GLU A 3 12.56 -17.10 6.95
N ALA A 4 11.49 -16.56 6.36
CA ALA A 4 10.55 -15.70 7.08
C ALA A 4 9.78 -16.49 8.14
N ILE A 5 9.34 -17.71 7.81
CA ILE A 5 8.72 -18.63 8.77
C ILE A 5 9.73 -18.99 9.87
N ALA A 6 10.97 -19.29 9.50
CA ALA A 6 12.04 -19.64 10.44
C ALA A 6 12.31 -18.51 11.44
N ILE A 7 12.36 -17.25 10.99
CA ILE A 7 12.53 -16.09 11.86
C ILE A 7 11.41 -16.04 12.90
N VAL A 8 10.15 -16.16 12.47
CA VAL A 8 9.00 -16.14 13.39
C VAL A 8 9.02 -17.34 14.34
N TRP A 9 9.23 -18.55 13.83
CA TRP A 9 9.25 -19.77 14.64
C TRP A 9 10.35 -19.74 15.69
N LYS A 10 11.55 -19.30 15.32
CA LYS A 10 12.68 -19.18 16.27
C LYS A 10 12.45 -18.06 17.27
N ALA A 11 11.93 -16.90 16.84
CA ALA A 11 11.63 -15.78 17.74
C ALA A 11 10.56 -16.14 18.77
N MET A 12 9.57 -16.94 18.39
CA MET A 12 8.52 -17.44 19.28
C MET A 12 8.95 -18.64 20.14
N GLY A 13 10.19 -19.15 19.96
CA GLY A 13 10.67 -20.34 20.64
C GLY A 13 9.99 -21.65 20.19
N TRP A 14 9.33 -21.64 19.04
CA TRP A 14 8.67 -22.82 18.47
C TRP A 14 9.61 -23.73 17.68
N HIS A 15 10.82 -23.24 17.36
CA HIS A 15 11.90 -24.01 16.75
C HIS A 15 13.23 -23.67 17.43
N PRO A 16 14.17 -24.61 17.59
CA PRO A 16 15.47 -24.33 18.21
C PRO A 16 16.25 -23.25 17.44
N GLN A 17 16.87 -22.30 18.16
CA GLN A 17 17.52 -21.13 17.53
C GLN A 17 18.69 -21.50 16.61
N ASP A 18 19.51 -22.46 17.04
CA ASP A 18 20.72 -22.86 16.33
C ASP A 18 20.46 -23.89 15.20
N GLU A 19 19.25 -24.41 15.12
CA GLU A 19 18.88 -25.42 14.14
C GLU A 19 18.41 -24.79 12.83
N ASP A 20 18.78 -25.42 11.71
CA ASP A 20 18.34 -25.00 10.38
C ASP A 20 16.83 -25.28 10.17
N PHE A 21 16.20 -24.67 9.16
CA PHE A 21 14.75 -24.69 8.91
C PHE A 21 14.38 -25.02 7.44
N VAL A 22 15.37 -25.27 6.59
CA VAL A 22 15.19 -25.34 5.14
C VAL A 22 14.46 -26.60 4.67
N THR A 23 14.70 -27.75 5.32
CA THR A 23 14.14 -29.05 4.91
C THR A 23 13.02 -29.51 5.83
N ARG A 24 12.12 -30.36 5.32
CA ARG A 24 10.99 -30.92 6.10
C ARG A 24 11.46 -31.67 7.36
N LYS A 25 12.56 -32.43 7.25
CA LYS A 25 13.17 -33.13 8.39
C LYS A 25 13.69 -32.18 9.48
N GLN A 26 14.17 -31.00 9.09
CA GLN A 26 14.57 -29.98 10.05
C GLN A 26 13.34 -29.32 10.68
N GLN A 27 12.31 -29.04 9.88
CA GLN A 27 11.02 -28.49 10.33
C GLN A 27 10.30 -29.40 11.34
N ASP A 28 10.48 -30.71 11.27
CA ASP A 28 9.94 -31.68 12.25
C ASP A 28 10.46 -31.46 13.68
N LYS A 29 11.53 -30.68 13.87
CA LYS A 29 12.03 -30.28 15.20
C LYS A 29 11.19 -29.16 15.83
N SER A 30 10.27 -28.55 15.08
CA SER A 30 9.37 -27.53 15.58
C SER A 30 8.29 -28.13 16.48
N VAL A 31 7.98 -27.45 17.59
CA VAL A 31 6.92 -27.86 18.53
C VAL A 31 5.52 -27.41 18.05
N VAL A 32 5.47 -26.45 17.13
CA VAL A 32 4.24 -25.99 16.47
C VAL A 32 4.31 -26.39 14.99
N PRO A 33 3.24 -26.98 14.41
CA PRO A 33 3.22 -27.40 13.02
C PRO A 33 3.65 -26.27 12.07
N VAL A 34 4.63 -26.55 11.22
CA VAL A 34 5.11 -25.60 10.21
C VAL A 34 4.04 -25.47 9.11
N PRO A 35 3.62 -24.24 8.76
CA PRO A 35 2.57 -24.05 7.77
C PRO A 35 3.06 -24.41 6.37
N GLU A 36 2.15 -24.97 5.56
CA GLU A 36 2.39 -25.12 4.13
C GLU A 36 2.29 -23.76 3.44
N ILE A 37 3.17 -23.55 2.45
CA ILE A 37 3.23 -22.31 1.68
C ILE A 37 2.34 -22.45 0.44
N GLN A 38 1.34 -21.59 0.33
CA GLN A 38 0.53 -21.43 -0.88
C GLN A 38 0.81 -20.06 -1.50
N MET A 39 1.24 -20.04 -2.76
CA MET A 39 1.62 -18.80 -3.49
C MET A 39 0.71 -18.50 -4.67
N GLU A 40 -0.43 -19.17 -4.77
CA GLU A 40 -1.34 -19.07 -5.92
C GLU A 40 -2.17 -17.77 -5.90
N TRP A 41 -2.30 -17.13 -4.73
CA TRP A 41 -3.14 -15.94 -4.54
C TRP A 41 -2.32 -14.68 -4.34
N ASP A 42 -2.83 -13.57 -4.87
CA ASP A 42 -2.22 -12.25 -4.75
C ASP A 42 -3.06 -11.28 -3.92
N GLU A 43 -2.42 -10.21 -3.43
CA GLU A 43 -3.03 -9.25 -2.50
C GLU A 43 -4.25 -8.54 -3.10
N ALA A 44 -4.19 -8.21 -4.39
CA ALA A 44 -5.26 -7.53 -5.11
C ALA A 44 -6.50 -8.45 -5.25
N SER A 45 -6.31 -9.69 -5.74
CA SER A 45 -7.36 -10.70 -5.84
C SER A 45 -7.97 -11.06 -4.48
N CYS A 46 -7.16 -11.17 -3.43
CA CYS A 46 -7.62 -11.39 -2.06
C CYS A 46 -8.53 -10.26 -1.56
N GLY A 47 -8.19 -9.00 -1.86
CA GLY A 47 -9.04 -7.84 -1.58
C GLY A 47 -10.41 -7.92 -2.26
N GLN A 48 -10.45 -8.37 -3.52
CA GLN A 48 -11.71 -8.58 -4.24
C GLN A 48 -12.58 -9.65 -3.56
N LEU A 49 -11.99 -10.76 -3.11
CA LEU A 49 -12.75 -11.83 -2.48
C LEU A 49 -13.35 -11.40 -1.13
N VAL A 50 -12.62 -10.61 -0.34
CA VAL A 50 -13.15 -10.01 0.90
C VAL A 50 -14.40 -9.17 0.61
N TRP A 51 -14.33 -8.29 -0.37
CA TRP A 51 -15.45 -7.45 -0.78
C TRP A 51 -16.61 -8.30 -1.31
N LEU A 52 -16.34 -9.22 -2.23
CA LEU A 52 -17.34 -10.07 -2.86
C LEU A 52 -18.10 -10.93 -1.84
N TYR A 53 -17.38 -11.54 -0.89
CA TYR A 53 -17.97 -12.29 0.21
C TYR A 53 -18.84 -11.41 1.10
N ASN A 54 -18.34 -10.22 1.48
CA ASN A 54 -19.10 -9.28 2.29
C ASN A 54 -20.41 -8.87 1.63
N GLU A 55 -20.35 -8.50 0.34
CA GLU A 55 -21.54 -8.08 -0.40
C GLU A 55 -22.53 -9.25 -0.52
N ALA A 56 -22.08 -10.40 -1.03
CA ALA A 56 -22.95 -11.54 -1.26
C ALA A 56 -23.61 -12.04 0.03
N ILE A 57 -22.84 -12.21 1.11
CA ILE A 57 -23.34 -12.83 2.35
C ILE A 57 -23.90 -11.82 3.32
N SER A 58 -23.17 -10.74 3.62
CA SER A 58 -23.57 -9.82 4.68
C SER A 58 -24.59 -8.80 4.20
N ARG A 59 -24.38 -8.19 3.02
CA ARG A 59 -25.31 -7.14 2.53
C ARG A 59 -26.53 -7.70 1.83
N PHE A 60 -26.35 -8.71 0.97
CA PHE A 60 -27.44 -9.30 0.19
C PHE A 60 -28.01 -10.59 0.81
N GLY A 61 -27.53 -11.01 2.00
CA GLY A 61 -28.09 -12.13 2.74
C GLY A 61 -27.99 -13.50 2.04
N GLY A 62 -27.04 -13.65 1.11
CA GLY A 62 -26.89 -14.82 0.24
C GLY A 62 -27.58 -14.69 -1.12
N GLN A 63 -28.25 -13.57 -1.43
CA GLN A 63 -28.90 -13.33 -2.72
C GLN A 63 -27.89 -12.81 -3.76
N THR A 64 -26.93 -13.65 -4.14
CA THR A 64 -25.82 -13.31 -5.05
C THR A 64 -26.30 -12.79 -6.41
N GLU A 65 -27.41 -13.29 -6.93
CA GLU A 65 -27.98 -12.82 -8.21
C GLU A 65 -28.46 -11.36 -8.12
N ALA A 66 -29.15 -11.00 -7.04
CA ALA A 66 -29.60 -9.62 -6.82
C ALA A 66 -28.42 -8.68 -6.61
N PHE A 67 -27.37 -9.15 -5.92
CA PHE A 67 -26.11 -8.44 -5.77
C PHE A 67 -25.49 -8.11 -7.14
N PHE A 68 -25.27 -9.11 -7.99
CA PHE A 68 -24.66 -8.90 -9.31
C PHE A 68 -25.53 -8.00 -10.19
N ALA A 69 -26.85 -8.21 -10.22
CA ALA A 69 -27.77 -7.39 -11.00
C ALA A 69 -27.79 -5.93 -10.54
N SER A 70 -27.65 -5.67 -9.24
CA SER A 70 -27.64 -4.30 -8.69
C SER A 70 -26.40 -3.50 -9.07
N LEU A 71 -25.26 -4.17 -9.30
CA LEU A 71 -23.99 -3.53 -9.62
C LEU A 71 -23.62 -3.63 -11.10
N ALA A 72 -24.20 -4.53 -11.88
CA ALA A 72 -23.94 -4.59 -13.31
C ALA A 72 -24.27 -3.24 -13.97
N ARG A 73 -23.32 -2.72 -14.74
CA ARG A 73 -23.48 -1.47 -15.47
C ARG A 73 -24.39 -1.67 -16.69
N PRO A 74 -25.43 -0.84 -16.89
CA PRO A 74 -26.30 -0.96 -18.05
C PRO A 74 -25.63 -0.52 -19.36
N ASP A 75 -24.56 0.28 -19.26
CA ASP A 75 -23.77 0.75 -20.40
C ASP A 75 -22.67 -0.23 -20.85
N ARG A 76 -22.48 -1.33 -20.11
CA ARG A 76 -21.57 -2.41 -20.52
C ARG A 76 -22.34 -3.47 -21.29
N GLU A 77 -21.97 -3.66 -22.56
CA GLU A 77 -22.53 -4.74 -23.37
C GLU A 77 -22.23 -6.11 -22.71
N PRO A 78 -23.25 -6.97 -22.54
CA PRO A 78 -23.05 -8.31 -22.02
C PRO A 78 -22.18 -9.12 -22.98
N GLU A 79 -21.39 -10.05 -22.45
CA GLU A 79 -20.66 -11.00 -23.30
C GLU A 79 -21.65 -11.85 -24.09
N SER A 80 -21.26 -12.26 -25.30
CA SER A 80 -22.12 -13.06 -26.17
C SER A 80 -22.58 -14.33 -25.46
N GLY A 81 -23.90 -14.51 -25.34
CA GLY A 81 -24.51 -15.64 -24.64
C GLY A 81 -24.65 -15.48 -23.12
N SER A 82 -24.22 -14.35 -22.54
CA SER A 82 -24.41 -14.05 -21.11
C SER A 82 -25.71 -13.30 -20.85
N GLN A 83 -26.37 -13.60 -19.73
CA GLN A 83 -27.54 -12.84 -19.29
C GLN A 83 -27.09 -11.54 -18.59
N PRO A 84 -27.72 -10.38 -18.90
CA PRO A 84 -27.47 -9.14 -18.18
C PRO A 84 -27.66 -9.32 -16.67
N GLY A 85 -26.79 -8.68 -15.87
CA GLY A 85 -26.88 -8.76 -14.41
C GLY A 85 -26.32 -10.04 -13.77
N ARG A 86 -25.77 -10.98 -14.55
CA ARG A 86 -25.11 -12.19 -14.03
C ARG A 86 -23.58 -12.14 -14.05
N ALA A 87 -23.01 -10.98 -14.37
CA ALA A 87 -21.58 -10.81 -14.50
C ALA A 87 -21.12 -9.47 -13.91
N LEU A 88 -19.94 -9.46 -13.29
CA LEU A 88 -19.27 -8.25 -12.82
C LEU A 88 -17.80 -8.27 -13.22
N ARG A 89 -17.28 -7.16 -13.75
CA ARG A 89 -15.85 -6.89 -13.85
C ARG A 89 -15.43 -6.01 -12.69
N VAL A 90 -14.59 -6.57 -11.83
CA VAL A 90 -14.10 -5.88 -10.64
C VAL A 90 -12.61 -5.63 -10.82
N ALA A 91 -12.23 -4.37 -10.70
CA ALA A 91 -10.84 -3.98 -10.58
C ALA A 91 -10.48 -3.79 -9.10
N SER A 92 -9.23 -4.08 -8.75
CA SER A 92 -8.66 -3.72 -7.45
C SER A 92 -7.27 -3.15 -7.64
N ILE A 93 -6.96 -2.08 -6.93
CA ILE A 93 -5.61 -1.52 -6.78
C ILE A 93 -5.23 -1.68 -5.30
N ASP A 94 -4.13 -2.38 -5.04
CA ASP A 94 -3.52 -2.48 -3.72
C ASP A 94 -2.20 -1.71 -3.70
N ILE A 95 -2.10 -0.72 -2.82
CA ILE A 95 -0.89 0.08 -2.66
C ILE A 95 -0.18 -0.35 -1.38
N GLY A 96 0.91 -1.10 -1.53
CA GLY A 96 1.79 -1.51 -0.43
C GLY A 96 2.82 -0.47 -0.05
N GLY A 97 3.78 -0.90 0.79
CA GLY A 97 4.99 -0.11 1.06
C GLY A 97 5.90 -0.08 -0.17
N GLY A 98 6.21 -1.24 -0.75
CA GLY A 98 7.14 -1.34 -1.88
C GLY A 98 6.54 -1.69 -3.24
N THR A 99 5.27 -2.11 -3.31
CA THR A 99 4.60 -2.46 -4.58
C THR A 99 3.20 -1.87 -4.67
N THR A 100 2.81 -1.53 -5.90
CA THR A 100 1.41 -1.25 -6.26
C THR A 100 0.95 -2.36 -7.18
N ASP A 101 -0.02 -3.15 -6.76
CA ASP A 101 -0.52 -4.30 -7.49
C ASP A 101 -1.95 -4.05 -7.96
N MET A 102 -2.28 -4.50 -9.17
CA MET A 102 -3.66 -4.47 -9.67
C MET A 102 -4.11 -5.82 -10.22
N ALA A 103 -5.42 -6.06 -10.09
CA ALA A 103 -6.09 -7.17 -10.74
C ALA A 103 -7.44 -6.71 -11.30
N ILE A 104 -7.80 -7.21 -12.49
CA ILE A 104 -9.14 -7.08 -13.08
C ILE A 104 -9.68 -8.50 -13.25
N THR A 105 -10.76 -8.81 -12.57
CA THR A 105 -11.40 -10.13 -12.61
C THR A 105 -12.82 -10.00 -13.13
N HIS A 106 -13.16 -10.84 -14.09
CA HIS A 106 -14.55 -11.07 -14.48
C HIS A 106 -15.12 -12.18 -13.61
N TYR A 107 -16.15 -11.86 -12.84
CA TYR A 107 -16.92 -12.82 -12.08
C TYR A 107 -18.22 -13.13 -12.83
N GLN A 108 -18.46 -14.40 -13.11
CA GLN A 108 -19.65 -14.89 -13.80
C GLN A 108 -20.45 -15.82 -12.89
N LEU A 109 -21.76 -15.61 -12.82
CA LEU A 109 -22.68 -16.55 -12.20
C LEU A 109 -23.04 -17.67 -13.18
N ASP A 110 -23.09 -18.91 -12.70
CA ASP A 110 -23.63 -20.04 -13.46
C ASP A 110 -25.18 -20.00 -13.56
N ASP A 111 -25.79 -21.03 -14.13
CA ASP A 111 -27.26 -21.15 -14.24
C ASP A 111 -27.93 -21.66 -12.95
N GLY A 112 -27.20 -21.71 -11.83
CA GLY A 112 -27.77 -21.99 -10.52
C GLY A 112 -28.77 -20.90 -10.10
N SER A 113 -29.62 -21.23 -9.12
CA SER A 113 -30.60 -20.28 -8.54
C SER A 113 -30.54 -20.27 -7.02
N GLY A 114 -30.81 -19.10 -6.44
CA GLY A 114 -30.81 -18.92 -4.98
C GLY A 114 -29.44 -19.22 -4.35
N ASN A 115 -29.42 -20.04 -3.29
CA ASN A 115 -28.18 -20.36 -2.57
C ASN A 115 -27.22 -21.30 -3.32
N ASN A 116 -27.62 -21.84 -4.47
CA ASN A 116 -26.81 -22.78 -5.26
C ASN A 116 -26.03 -22.09 -6.39
N VAL A 117 -26.22 -20.79 -6.59
CA VAL A 117 -25.52 -20.00 -7.61
C VAL A 117 -24.03 -20.04 -7.35
N LYS A 118 -23.26 -20.40 -8.37
CA LYS A 118 -21.81 -20.46 -8.32
C LYS A 118 -21.19 -19.25 -8.99
N ILE A 119 -20.20 -18.67 -8.32
CA ILE A 119 -19.36 -17.60 -8.85
C ILE A 119 -18.09 -18.22 -9.44
N THR A 120 -17.86 -17.97 -10.73
CA THR A 120 -16.67 -18.39 -11.45
C THR A 120 -15.82 -17.15 -11.78
N PRO A 121 -14.61 -17.03 -11.23
CA PRO A 121 -13.68 -15.96 -11.57
C PRO A 121 -12.93 -16.27 -12.87
N GLN A 122 -12.67 -15.23 -13.66
CA GLN A 122 -11.73 -15.23 -14.78
C GLN A 122 -10.86 -13.98 -14.66
N LEU A 123 -9.58 -14.16 -14.34
CA LEU A 123 -8.63 -13.05 -14.33
C LEU A 123 -8.44 -12.52 -15.76
N LEU A 124 -8.71 -11.23 -15.99
CA LEU A 124 -8.63 -10.57 -17.30
C LEU A 124 -7.33 -9.78 -17.48
N PHE A 125 -6.84 -9.21 -16.39
CA PHE A 125 -5.64 -8.39 -16.36
C PHE A 125 -5.02 -8.41 -14.97
N ARG A 126 -3.68 -8.39 -14.91
CA ARG A 126 -2.92 -8.30 -13.68
C ARG A 126 -1.59 -7.61 -13.96
N GLU A 127 -1.21 -6.68 -13.11
CA GLU A 127 0.07 -5.96 -13.22
C GLU A 127 0.57 -5.54 -11.84
N GLY A 128 1.88 -5.40 -11.68
CA GLY A 128 2.51 -4.95 -10.44
C GLY A 128 3.66 -3.98 -10.71
N PHE A 129 3.71 -2.88 -9.96
CA PHE A 129 4.72 -1.83 -10.08
C PHE A 129 5.58 -1.80 -8.82
N LYS A 130 6.90 -1.59 -8.98
CA LYS A 130 7.84 -1.34 -7.87
C LYS A 130 7.86 0.14 -7.47
N VAL A 131 6.68 0.77 -7.45
CA VAL A 131 6.47 2.16 -7.05
C VAL A 131 5.24 2.16 -6.15
N ALA A 132 5.35 2.66 -4.93
CA ALA A 132 4.31 2.54 -3.91
C ALA A 132 4.43 3.58 -2.76
N GLY A 133 4.16 3.17 -1.53
CA GLY A 133 4.19 4.03 -0.34
C GLY A 133 5.59 4.55 0.02
N ASP A 134 6.63 3.74 -0.15
CA ASP A 134 8.01 4.11 0.16
C ASP A 134 8.51 5.23 -0.77
N ASP A 135 8.12 5.19 -2.05
CA ASP A 135 8.41 6.27 -3.00
C ASP A 135 7.66 7.55 -2.64
N THR A 136 6.40 7.43 -2.19
CA THR A 136 5.63 8.58 -1.70
C THR A 136 6.28 9.20 -0.46
N LEU A 137 6.83 8.38 0.45
CA LEU A 137 7.60 8.85 1.60
C LEU A 137 8.88 9.57 1.15
N LEU A 138 9.60 9.01 0.17
CA LEU A 138 10.78 9.64 -0.40
C LEU A 138 10.46 11.00 -1.02
N ASP A 139 9.38 11.10 -1.80
CA ASP A 139 8.91 12.35 -2.39
C ASP A 139 8.62 13.41 -1.31
N VAL A 140 7.95 13.02 -0.21
CA VAL A 140 7.69 13.91 0.93
C VAL A 140 9.00 14.38 1.59
N ILE A 141 9.95 13.48 1.81
CA ILE A 141 11.24 13.82 2.41
C ILE A 141 12.00 14.83 1.52
N GLN A 142 12.07 14.56 0.22
CA GLN A 142 12.77 15.41 -0.74
C GLN A 142 12.11 16.77 -0.93
N ARG A 143 10.78 16.83 -0.91
CA ARG A 143 10.02 18.05 -1.17
C ARG A 143 9.87 18.96 0.05
N TYR A 144 9.82 18.40 1.25
CA TYR A 144 9.50 19.17 2.46
C TYR A 144 10.59 19.10 3.53
N VAL A 145 11.10 17.91 3.85
CA VAL A 145 12.01 17.72 4.99
C VAL A 145 13.41 18.26 4.67
N LEU A 146 14.01 17.84 3.56
CA LEU A 146 15.35 18.28 3.17
C LEU A 146 15.42 19.80 2.90
N PRO A 147 14.45 20.42 2.20
CA PRO A 147 14.45 21.86 1.99
C PRO A 147 14.30 22.66 3.29
N ALA A 148 13.51 22.18 4.26
CA ALA A 148 13.37 22.83 5.56
C ALA A 148 14.71 22.86 6.33
N LEU A 149 15.40 21.70 6.37
CA LEU A 149 16.73 21.60 6.98
C LEU A 149 17.74 22.51 6.28
N GLN A 150 17.81 22.46 4.95
CA GLN A 150 18.72 23.29 4.17
C GLN A 150 18.47 24.79 4.41
N THR A 151 17.20 25.22 4.41
CA THR A 151 16.83 26.61 4.68
C THR A 151 17.28 27.05 6.07
N GLN A 152 17.12 26.19 7.08
CA GLN A 152 17.53 26.52 8.46
C GLN A 152 19.06 26.56 8.60
N LEU A 153 19.80 25.68 7.92
CA LEU A 153 21.26 25.71 7.86
C LEU A 153 21.76 27.04 7.24
N GLN A 154 21.14 27.49 6.15
CA GLN A 154 21.46 28.78 5.52
C GLN A 154 21.19 29.96 6.46
N LYS A 155 20.03 29.97 7.13
CA LYS A 155 19.68 31.01 8.11
C LYS A 155 20.64 31.07 9.29
N SER A 156 21.29 29.95 9.60
CA SER A 156 22.30 29.85 10.66
C SER A 156 23.68 30.34 10.23
N GLY A 157 23.83 30.84 8.99
CA GLY A 157 25.07 31.45 8.49
C GLY A 157 25.96 30.51 7.68
N ILE A 158 25.53 29.27 7.40
CA ILE A 158 26.28 28.35 6.54
C ILE A 158 26.21 28.82 5.09
N ALA A 159 27.36 29.21 4.52
CA ALA A 159 27.45 29.84 3.20
C ALA A 159 27.00 28.92 2.05
N ASP A 160 27.37 27.63 2.10
CA ASP A 160 26.98 26.63 1.09
C ASP A 160 26.30 25.43 1.74
N ALA A 161 25.07 25.65 2.22
CA ALA A 161 24.27 24.60 2.81
C ALA A 161 23.93 23.49 1.79
N SER A 162 23.81 23.82 0.50
CA SER A 162 23.54 22.82 -0.55
C SER A 162 24.67 21.81 -0.67
N LEU A 163 25.93 22.28 -0.66
CA LEU A 163 27.10 21.42 -0.68
C LEU A 163 27.21 20.57 0.60
N LEU A 164 26.92 21.15 1.77
CA LEU A 164 26.88 20.40 3.02
C LEU A 164 25.81 19.29 2.97
N MET A 165 24.60 19.60 2.50
CA MET A 165 23.52 18.63 2.33
C MET A 165 23.91 17.52 1.36
N ALA A 166 24.58 17.85 0.24
CA ALA A 166 25.09 16.87 -0.71
C ALA A 166 26.19 15.98 -0.10
N SER A 167 27.06 16.53 0.74
CA SER A 167 28.08 15.76 1.45
C SER A 167 27.49 14.83 2.52
N LEU A 168 26.43 15.27 3.20
CA LEU A 168 25.78 14.51 4.27
C LEU A 168 24.85 13.42 3.70
N PHE A 169 24.09 13.73 2.65
CA PHE A 169 22.97 12.91 2.20
C PHE A 169 23.01 12.53 0.72
N GLY A 170 23.92 13.11 -0.07
CA GLY A 170 24.08 12.82 -1.49
C GLY A 170 24.98 11.62 -1.79
N ASP A 171 25.17 11.38 -3.09
CA ASP A 171 26.00 10.28 -3.63
C ASP A 171 27.51 10.59 -3.60
N SER A 172 27.91 11.76 -3.07
CA SER A 172 29.31 12.19 -3.01
C SER A 172 30.09 11.37 -1.98
N GLY A 173 31.18 10.72 -2.41
CA GLY A 173 32.14 10.05 -1.51
C GLY A 173 31.59 8.77 -0.89
N ARG A 174 31.64 7.66 -1.65
CA ARG A 174 31.43 6.29 -1.18
C ARG A 174 32.59 5.84 -0.29
N ILE A 175 32.67 6.37 0.92
CA ILE A 175 33.43 5.76 2.00
C ILE A 175 32.44 4.91 2.79
N ASP A 176 32.60 3.58 2.74
CA ASP A 176 31.67 2.59 3.29
C ASP A 176 31.28 2.84 4.77
N THR A 177 32.16 3.48 5.56
CA THR A 177 31.91 3.78 6.97
C THR A 177 30.85 4.87 7.20
N GLN A 178 30.69 5.82 6.28
CA GLN A 178 29.64 6.85 6.39
C GLN A 178 28.29 6.37 5.84
N ALA A 179 28.28 5.37 4.95
CA ALA A 179 27.05 4.83 4.37
C ALA A 179 26.06 4.34 5.45
N VAL A 180 26.58 3.67 6.49
CA VAL A 180 25.77 3.24 7.64
C VAL A 180 25.16 4.42 8.37
N LEU A 181 25.93 5.48 8.64
CA LEU A 181 25.42 6.67 9.35
C LEU A 181 24.39 7.44 8.51
N ARG A 182 24.53 7.49 7.18
CA ARG A 182 23.51 8.06 6.28
C ARG A 182 22.22 7.26 6.33
N GLN A 183 22.32 5.93 6.23
CA GLN A 183 21.15 5.05 6.36
C GLN A 183 20.48 5.21 7.72
N GLN A 184 21.26 5.25 8.80
CA GLN A 184 20.73 5.48 10.16
C GLN A 184 20.11 6.87 10.30
N THR A 185 20.65 7.89 9.64
CA THR A 185 20.03 9.23 9.61
C THR A 185 18.68 9.18 8.90
N ALA A 186 18.60 8.53 7.74
CA ALA A 186 17.32 8.37 7.04
C ALA A 186 16.29 7.64 7.92
N LEU A 187 16.67 6.54 8.55
CA LEU A 187 15.78 5.74 9.40
C LEU A 187 15.35 6.45 10.70
N GLN A 188 16.25 7.21 11.32
CA GLN A 188 16.02 7.79 12.66
C GLN A 188 15.54 9.25 12.62
N LEU A 189 15.74 9.97 11.50
CA LEU A 189 15.38 11.38 11.35
C LEU A 189 14.36 11.58 10.22
N PHE A 190 14.73 11.24 8.98
CA PHE A 190 13.91 11.63 7.83
C PHE A 190 12.63 10.81 7.68
N MET A 191 12.70 9.48 7.81
CA MET A 191 11.53 8.62 7.69
C MET A 191 10.48 8.90 8.79
N PRO A 192 10.84 9.05 10.07
CA PRO A 192 9.84 9.39 11.09
C PRO A 192 9.17 10.74 10.85
N ILE A 193 9.92 11.78 10.45
CA ILE A 193 9.35 13.09 10.11
C ILE A 193 8.45 12.97 8.87
N GLY A 194 8.89 12.26 7.82
CA GLY A 194 8.08 12.02 6.62
C GLY A 194 6.78 11.27 6.92
N HIS A 195 6.83 10.26 7.79
CA HIS A 195 5.63 9.56 8.27
C HIS A 195 4.71 10.46 9.09
N ALA A 196 5.26 11.36 9.91
CA ALA A 196 4.46 12.34 10.65
C ALA A 196 3.70 13.28 9.72
N ILE A 197 4.34 13.73 8.63
CA ILE A 197 3.69 14.52 7.57
C ILE A 197 2.57 13.72 6.90
N LEU A 198 2.86 12.49 6.45
CA LEU A 198 1.86 11.64 5.79
C LEU A 198 0.68 11.30 6.70
N ALA A 199 0.93 11.02 7.98
CA ALA A 199 -0.11 10.74 8.96
C ALA A 199 -0.99 11.97 9.24
N ALA A 200 -0.38 13.16 9.35
CA ALA A 200 -1.12 14.41 9.50
C ALA A 200 -1.93 14.75 8.25
N TRP A 201 -1.41 14.43 7.05
CA TRP A 201 -2.16 14.59 5.81
C TRP A 201 -3.33 13.60 5.73
N GLU A 202 -3.13 12.33 6.11
CA GLU A 202 -4.18 11.31 6.15
C GLU A 202 -5.33 11.70 7.10
N SER A 203 -5.04 12.34 8.23
CA SER A 203 -6.04 12.79 9.20
C SER A 203 -6.61 14.18 8.93
N SER A 204 -6.15 14.86 7.87
CA SER A 204 -6.57 16.23 7.56
C SER A 204 -8.01 16.29 7.02
N ASP A 205 -8.66 17.43 7.27
CA ASP A 205 -9.90 17.78 6.61
C ASP A 205 -9.59 18.35 5.21
N VAL A 206 -10.03 17.65 4.17
CA VAL A 206 -9.79 18.03 2.77
C VAL A 206 -10.53 19.30 2.35
N ASP A 207 -11.58 19.65 3.10
CA ASP A 207 -12.38 20.84 2.85
C ASP A 207 -11.81 22.09 3.54
N ASP A 208 -10.88 21.94 4.47
CA ASP A 208 -10.19 23.05 5.13
C ASP A 208 -9.00 23.56 4.29
N PRO A 209 -9.07 24.76 3.69
CA PRO A 209 -7.98 25.31 2.89
C PRO A 209 -6.75 25.70 3.72
N LEU A 210 -6.89 25.81 5.05
CA LEU A 210 -5.81 26.12 5.98
C LEU A 210 -5.18 24.86 6.59
N ALA A 211 -5.67 23.67 6.23
CA ALA A 211 -5.10 22.42 6.71
C ALA A 211 -3.63 22.29 6.30
N GLY A 212 -2.80 22.01 7.29
CA GLY A 212 -1.36 21.88 7.11
C GLY A 212 -0.67 21.43 8.40
N LEU A 213 0.65 21.26 8.30
CA LEU A 213 1.51 20.92 9.42
C LEU A 213 2.43 22.10 9.73
N HIS A 214 2.38 22.59 10.96
CA HIS A 214 3.31 23.60 11.49
C HIS A 214 3.94 23.02 12.76
N ALA A 215 5.20 22.60 12.66
CA ALA A 215 5.91 21.92 13.74
C ALA A 215 7.41 22.12 13.61
N THR A 216 8.17 21.72 14.61
CA THR A 216 9.63 21.56 14.50
C THR A 216 10.01 20.10 14.26
N PHE A 217 11.25 19.84 13.85
CA PHE A 217 11.76 18.47 13.75
C PHE A 217 11.64 17.73 15.09
N GLY A 218 11.90 18.41 16.21
CA GLY A 218 11.77 17.84 17.55
C GLY A 218 10.34 17.39 17.87
N ASP A 219 9.33 18.15 17.45
CA ASP A 219 7.91 17.84 17.71
C ASP A 219 7.44 16.57 16.98
N LEU A 220 8.05 16.27 15.82
CA LEU A 220 7.62 15.19 14.93
C LEU A 220 8.37 13.88 15.16
N LEU A 221 9.44 13.89 15.96
CA LEU A 221 10.26 12.71 16.21
C LEU A 221 9.69 11.92 17.39
N PRO A 222 9.31 10.64 17.20
CA PRO A 222 8.84 9.80 18.31
C PRO A 222 9.96 9.48 19.31
N GLN A 223 11.21 9.49 18.84
CA GLN A 223 12.41 9.27 19.64
C GLN A 223 13.57 10.08 19.06
N LYS A 224 14.47 10.53 19.92
CA LYS A 224 15.68 11.23 19.47
C LYS A 224 16.61 10.26 18.72
N PRO A 225 17.28 10.70 17.65
CA PRO A 225 18.32 9.91 17.02
C PRO A 225 19.41 9.51 18.01
N THR A 226 20.01 8.36 17.75
CA THR A 226 21.14 7.84 18.52
C THR A 226 22.31 8.81 18.55
N ARG A 227 23.15 8.71 19.59
CA ARG A 227 24.34 9.57 19.75
C ARG A 227 25.27 9.54 18.54
N ASN A 228 25.41 8.40 17.88
CA ASN A 228 26.26 8.26 16.69
C ASN A 228 25.72 9.10 15.52
N VAL A 229 24.41 9.07 15.29
CA VAL A 229 23.76 9.90 14.27
C VAL A 229 23.87 11.38 14.62
N MET A 230 23.60 11.75 15.88
CA MET A 230 23.72 13.13 16.33
C MET A 230 25.15 13.67 16.18
N ASN A 231 26.16 12.90 16.59
CA ASN A 231 27.57 13.30 16.47
C ASN A 231 27.99 13.44 15.00
N TYR A 232 27.53 12.53 14.13
CA TYR A 232 27.80 12.58 12.70
C TYR A 232 27.29 13.89 12.08
N LEU A 233 26.03 14.26 12.37
CA LEU A 233 25.42 15.49 11.88
C LEU A 233 26.09 16.73 12.49
N GLN A 234 26.27 16.75 13.81
CA GLN A 234 26.81 17.90 14.53
C GLN A 234 28.24 18.22 14.09
N GLN A 235 29.10 17.20 13.91
CA GLN A 235 30.48 17.42 13.47
C GLN A 235 30.56 18.10 12.10
N ALA A 236 29.70 17.70 11.16
CA ALA A 236 29.66 18.29 9.84
C ALA A 236 29.09 19.73 9.86
N ILE A 237 28.04 19.95 10.65
CA ILE A 237 27.39 21.25 10.78
C ILE A 237 28.30 22.25 11.50
N ASP A 238 28.90 21.88 12.64
CA ASP A 238 29.81 22.73 13.42
C ASP A 238 31.04 23.15 12.60
N HIS A 239 31.56 22.25 11.77
CA HIS A 239 32.67 22.57 10.88
C HIS A 239 32.29 23.58 9.79
N ALA A 240 31.03 23.57 9.35
CA ALA A 240 30.53 24.46 8.32
C ALA A 240 30.02 25.81 8.87
N LEU A 241 29.80 25.92 10.18
CA LEU A 241 29.35 27.15 10.82
C LEU A 241 30.48 28.20 10.89
N PRO A 242 30.16 29.49 10.70
CA PRO A 242 31.12 30.57 10.94
C PRO A 242 31.64 30.58 12.39
N ALA A 243 32.90 30.95 12.58
CA ALA A 243 33.50 31.06 13.91
C ALA A 243 32.70 32.02 14.80
N GLY A 244 32.35 31.57 16.01
CA GLY A 244 31.56 32.36 16.98
C GLY A 244 30.05 32.29 16.78
N SER A 245 29.54 31.49 15.84
CA SER A 245 28.10 31.24 15.70
C SER A 245 27.53 30.47 16.88
N GLU A 246 26.24 30.65 17.16
CA GLU A 246 25.51 29.80 18.10
C GLU A 246 25.46 28.35 17.59
N ALA A 247 25.35 27.40 18.52
CA ALA A 247 25.24 25.98 18.17
C ALA A 247 23.92 25.72 17.42
N PHE A 248 24.01 25.01 16.30
CA PHE A 248 22.82 24.64 15.52
C PHE A 248 21.98 23.59 16.27
N ASP A 249 20.72 23.91 16.54
CA ASP A 249 19.77 22.96 17.11
C ASP A 249 18.94 22.28 16.01
N LEU A 250 19.28 21.02 15.72
CA LEU A 250 18.57 20.18 14.75
C LEU A 250 17.09 20.00 15.09
N PHE A 251 16.72 19.98 16.37
CA PHE A 251 15.34 19.75 16.79
C PHE A 251 14.48 21.01 16.64
N ALA A 252 15.09 22.20 16.65
CA ALA A 252 14.40 23.47 16.48
C ALA A 252 14.13 23.83 15.00
N VAL A 253 14.53 22.98 14.04
CA VAL A 253 14.30 23.23 12.60
C VAL A 253 12.80 23.34 12.33
N PRO A 254 12.30 24.50 11.86
CA PRO A 254 10.88 24.67 11.59
C PRO A 254 10.48 23.96 10.30
N LEU A 255 9.32 23.32 10.33
CA LEU A 255 8.72 22.63 9.19
C LEU A 255 7.28 23.14 8.99
N HIS A 256 7.02 23.58 7.76
CA HIS A 256 5.73 24.06 7.33
C HIS A 256 5.31 23.31 6.07
N VAL A 257 4.16 22.63 6.13
CA VAL A 257 3.62 21.87 5.00
C VAL A 257 2.17 22.27 4.79
N ASN A 258 1.83 22.72 3.58
CA ASN A 258 0.46 22.98 3.19
C ASN A 258 -0.13 21.74 2.49
N PHE A 259 -1.23 21.20 2.99
CA PHE A 259 -1.79 19.95 2.45
C PHE A 259 -2.50 20.13 1.11
N ARG A 260 -2.97 21.34 0.79
CA ARG A 260 -3.50 21.65 -0.54
C ARG A 260 -2.39 21.62 -1.59
N GLU A 261 -1.23 22.21 -1.29
CA GLU A 261 -0.06 22.14 -2.17
C GLU A 261 0.41 20.71 -2.39
N MET A 262 0.36 19.86 -1.37
CA MET A 262 0.64 18.41 -1.50
C MET A 262 -0.35 17.73 -2.45
N GLN A 263 -1.64 18.01 -2.30
CA GLN A 263 -2.66 17.45 -3.18
C GLN A 263 -2.51 17.93 -4.62
N ASP A 264 -2.25 19.22 -4.83
CA ASP A 264 -2.04 19.79 -6.17
C ASP A 264 -0.79 19.18 -6.83
N ALA A 265 0.28 18.94 -6.07
CA ALA A 265 1.46 18.24 -6.57
C ALA A 265 1.17 16.79 -6.98
N MET A 266 0.33 16.07 -6.22
CA MET A 266 -0.11 14.71 -6.59
C MET A 266 -0.93 14.72 -7.89
N LEU A 267 -1.89 15.64 -8.00
CA LEU A 267 -2.73 15.81 -9.19
C LEU A 267 -1.93 16.25 -10.43
N ALA A 268 -0.90 17.06 -10.23
CA ALA A 268 0.01 17.49 -11.29
C ALA A 268 1.05 16.42 -11.68
N GLY A 269 0.96 15.20 -11.14
CA GLY A 269 1.85 14.10 -11.47
C GLY A 269 3.27 14.23 -10.92
N GLN A 270 3.46 15.07 -9.89
CA GLN A 270 4.78 15.36 -9.34
C GLN A 270 5.19 14.44 -8.18
N PHE A 271 4.30 13.53 -7.79
CA PHE A 271 4.62 12.38 -6.95
C PHE A 271 4.86 11.17 -7.84
N THR A 272 5.86 10.38 -7.49
CA THR A 272 6.29 9.18 -8.23
C THR A 272 5.13 8.18 -8.37
N LEU A 273 4.26 8.08 -7.35
CA LEU A 273 3.07 7.23 -7.35
C LEU A 273 2.00 7.63 -8.38
N ALA A 274 1.98 8.87 -8.89
CA ALA A 274 0.96 9.31 -9.82
C ALA A 274 1.02 8.53 -11.16
N SER A 275 2.22 8.30 -11.69
CA SER A 275 2.40 7.62 -12.99
C SER A 275 1.80 6.20 -13.02
N PRO A 276 2.08 5.28 -12.07
CA PRO A 276 1.44 3.97 -12.08
C PRO A 276 -0.08 4.08 -11.87
N LEU A 277 -0.56 5.03 -11.05
CA LEU A 277 -2.00 5.25 -10.85
C LEU A 277 -2.71 5.67 -12.15
N HIS A 278 -2.09 6.52 -12.97
CA HIS A 278 -2.59 6.85 -14.31
C HIS A 278 -2.70 5.59 -15.19
N ALA A 279 -1.63 4.80 -15.26
CA ALA A 279 -1.58 3.60 -16.10
C ALA A 279 -2.63 2.55 -15.70
N VAL A 280 -2.80 2.28 -14.40
CA VAL A 280 -3.83 1.33 -13.94
C VAL A 280 -5.23 1.87 -14.16
N CYS A 281 -5.47 3.17 -14.00
CA CYS A 281 -6.79 3.76 -14.27
C CYS A 281 -7.15 3.68 -15.77
N GLU A 282 -6.19 3.83 -16.67
CA GLU A 282 -6.40 3.61 -18.11
C GLU A 282 -6.80 2.16 -18.41
N ALA A 283 -6.09 1.19 -17.81
CA ALA A 283 -6.45 -0.22 -17.93
C ALA A 283 -7.88 -0.49 -17.42
N ILE A 284 -8.25 0.04 -16.24
CA ILE A 284 -9.60 -0.14 -15.67
C ILE A 284 -10.68 0.41 -16.60
N SER A 285 -10.46 1.60 -17.17
CA SER A 285 -11.35 2.21 -18.16
C SER A 285 -11.48 1.33 -19.41
N HIS A 286 -10.36 0.81 -19.92
CA HIS A 286 -10.34 -0.05 -21.10
C HIS A 286 -11.18 -1.32 -20.92
N TYR A 287 -11.06 -1.98 -19.76
CA TYR A 287 -11.83 -3.19 -19.45
C TYR A 287 -13.30 -2.91 -19.07
N SER A 288 -13.69 -1.63 -18.97
CA SER A 288 -15.03 -1.18 -18.63
C SER A 288 -15.53 -1.82 -17.32
N CYS A 289 -14.72 -1.71 -16.27
CA CYS A 289 -15.05 -2.32 -14.98
C CYS A 289 -16.34 -1.75 -14.38
N ASP A 290 -17.07 -2.61 -13.67
CA ASP A 290 -18.29 -2.27 -12.94
C ASP A 290 -17.98 -1.60 -11.60
N ILE A 291 -16.90 -2.04 -10.95
CA ILE A 291 -16.47 -1.60 -9.61
C ILE A 291 -14.94 -1.50 -9.56
N LEU A 292 -14.44 -0.50 -8.85
CA LEU A 292 -13.03 -0.36 -8.48
C LEU A 292 -12.88 -0.44 -6.96
N LEU A 293 -12.06 -1.37 -6.48
CA LEU A 293 -11.66 -1.49 -5.08
C LEU A 293 -10.29 -0.86 -4.87
N ILE A 294 -10.14 -0.06 -3.82
CA ILE A 294 -8.83 0.47 -3.41
C ILE A 294 -8.48 -0.10 -2.03
N THR A 295 -7.29 -0.68 -1.93
CA THR A 295 -6.73 -1.22 -0.68
C THR A 295 -5.27 -0.80 -0.49
N GLY A 296 -4.71 -1.14 0.67
CA GLY A 296 -3.40 -0.69 1.09
C GLY A 296 -3.41 0.69 1.74
N ARG A 297 -2.43 0.95 2.61
CA ARG A 297 -2.42 2.15 3.46
C ARG A 297 -2.25 3.47 2.69
N PRO A 298 -1.39 3.59 1.67
CA PRO A 298 -1.29 4.82 0.87
C PRO A 298 -2.58 5.16 0.12
N GLY A 299 -3.48 4.20 -0.13
CA GLY A 299 -4.81 4.47 -0.66
C GLY A 299 -5.67 5.36 0.24
N CYS A 300 -5.35 5.46 1.53
CA CYS A 300 -6.01 6.35 2.48
C CYS A 300 -5.61 7.82 2.32
N LEU A 301 -4.50 8.14 1.64
CA LEU A 301 -4.00 9.51 1.50
C LEU A 301 -4.96 10.38 0.67
N PRO A 302 -5.31 11.60 1.12
CA PRO A 302 -6.21 12.48 0.37
C PRO A 302 -5.78 12.74 -1.07
N GLY A 303 -4.49 12.92 -1.33
CA GLY A 303 -3.98 13.12 -2.69
C GLY A 303 -4.20 11.92 -3.61
N VAL A 304 -4.01 10.70 -3.11
CA VAL A 304 -4.27 9.47 -3.87
C VAL A 304 -5.77 9.33 -4.17
N GLN A 305 -6.61 9.61 -3.17
CA GLN A 305 -8.06 9.59 -3.37
C GLN A 305 -8.52 10.65 -4.37
N ALA A 306 -7.97 11.86 -4.29
CA ALA A 306 -8.25 12.95 -5.22
C ALA A 306 -7.84 12.59 -6.64
N LEU A 307 -6.64 12.02 -6.82
CA LEU A 307 -6.15 11.60 -8.14
C LEU A 307 -7.05 10.53 -8.76
N ILE A 308 -7.38 9.46 -8.03
CA ILE A 308 -8.25 8.39 -8.57
C ILE A 308 -9.65 8.94 -8.90
N ARG A 309 -10.21 9.82 -8.06
CA ARG A 309 -11.49 10.50 -8.35
C ARG A 309 -11.40 11.47 -9.54
N HIS A 310 -10.24 12.07 -9.78
CA HIS A 310 -10.00 12.94 -10.94
C HIS A 310 -9.90 12.12 -12.23
N LEU A 311 -9.24 10.96 -12.18
CA LEU A 311 -9.06 10.06 -13.33
C LEU A 311 -10.35 9.35 -13.74
N GLN A 312 -11.30 9.18 -12.81
CA GLN A 312 -12.62 8.56 -13.04
C GLN A 312 -12.58 7.25 -13.86
N PRO A 313 -11.76 6.25 -13.47
CA PRO A 313 -11.73 4.97 -14.19
C PRO A 313 -13.07 4.22 -14.14
N VAL A 314 -13.87 4.52 -13.12
CA VAL A 314 -15.28 4.16 -12.98
C VAL A 314 -16.04 5.36 -12.38
N PRO A 315 -17.38 5.43 -12.47
CA PRO A 315 -18.15 6.44 -11.75
C PRO A 315 -17.80 6.47 -10.26
N VAL A 316 -17.77 7.67 -9.64
CA VAL A 316 -17.28 7.86 -8.26
C VAL A 316 -18.02 6.99 -7.23
N ASN A 317 -19.31 6.76 -7.41
CA ASN A 317 -20.14 5.90 -6.54
C ASN A 317 -19.82 4.39 -6.68
N ARG A 318 -18.95 4.02 -7.62
CA ARG A 318 -18.48 2.65 -7.88
C ARG A 318 -17.02 2.45 -7.47
N ILE A 319 -16.41 3.47 -6.86
CA ILE A 319 -15.10 3.36 -6.21
C ILE A 319 -15.34 3.00 -4.75
N VAL A 320 -14.87 1.82 -4.35
CA VAL A 320 -14.99 1.29 -2.99
C VAL A 320 -13.63 1.34 -2.32
N TRP A 321 -13.52 2.16 -1.28
CA TRP A 321 -12.34 2.22 -0.43
C TRP A 321 -12.47 1.13 0.63
N LEU A 322 -11.51 0.20 0.67
CA LEU A 322 -11.51 -0.87 1.69
C LEU A 322 -11.07 -0.37 3.06
N ASP A 323 -10.44 0.82 3.14
CA ASP A 323 -10.26 1.51 4.41
C ASP A 323 -11.61 1.83 5.06
N LYS A 324 -11.78 1.42 6.33
CA LYS A 324 -13.01 1.62 7.11
C LYS A 324 -14.26 1.06 6.43
N TYR A 325 -14.11 0.15 5.47
CA TYR A 325 -15.25 -0.49 4.81
C TYR A 325 -16.08 -1.28 5.81
N GLN A 326 -17.40 -1.15 5.72
CA GLN A 326 -18.30 -1.82 6.66
C GLN A 326 -18.27 -3.33 6.44
N VAL A 327 -17.87 -4.03 7.49
CA VAL A 327 -17.82 -5.48 7.59
C VAL A 327 -18.45 -5.90 8.91
N HIS A 328 -19.19 -7.00 8.94
CA HIS A 328 -19.80 -7.50 10.17
C HIS A 328 -18.84 -8.42 10.95
N GLU A 329 -19.35 -9.16 11.94
CA GLU A 329 -18.59 -10.00 12.86
C GLU A 329 -17.75 -11.11 12.19
N TRP A 330 -18.00 -11.40 10.90
CA TRP A 330 -17.26 -12.41 10.16
C TRP A 330 -15.80 -12.01 9.90
N TYR A 331 -15.47 -10.71 9.88
CA TYR A 331 -14.14 -10.22 9.56
C TYR A 331 -13.23 -10.19 10.81
N PRO A 332 -12.17 -11.02 10.90
CA PRO A 332 -11.42 -11.23 12.14
C PRO A 332 -10.72 -9.99 12.70
N PHE A 333 -10.31 -9.06 11.83
CA PHE A 333 -9.59 -7.84 12.21
C PHE A 333 -10.52 -6.61 12.22
N SER A 334 -11.82 -6.83 12.40
CA SER A 334 -12.80 -5.74 12.37
C SER A 334 -12.63 -4.85 13.61
N GLN A 335 -12.75 -3.55 13.39
CA GLN A 335 -12.78 -2.53 14.45
C GLN A 335 -14.10 -1.78 14.30
N GLN A 336 -14.98 -1.92 15.29
CA GLN A 336 -16.31 -1.27 15.28
C GLN A 336 -17.14 -1.59 14.02
N GLY A 337 -17.10 -2.83 13.55
CA GLY A 337 -17.83 -3.26 12.34
C GLY A 337 -17.25 -2.70 11.03
N ARG A 338 -15.95 -2.38 11.02
CA ARG A 338 -15.24 -1.88 9.84
C ARG A 338 -13.87 -2.51 9.70
N ILE A 339 -13.34 -2.54 8.49
CA ILE A 339 -11.95 -2.93 8.24
C ILE A 339 -11.06 -1.86 8.87
N GLY A 340 -10.31 -2.22 9.92
CA GLY A 340 -9.42 -1.30 10.62
C GLY A 340 -8.09 -1.07 9.90
N ASN A 341 -7.52 -2.12 9.30
CA ASN A 341 -6.30 -2.03 8.49
C ASN A 341 -6.57 -2.64 7.10
N PRO A 342 -6.58 -1.86 6.02
CA PRO A 342 -6.86 -2.38 4.68
C PRO A 342 -5.84 -3.44 4.23
N LYS A 343 -4.60 -3.46 4.73
CA LYS A 343 -3.66 -4.55 4.41
C LYS A 343 -4.06 -5.91 4.97
N SER A 344 -4.94 -5.95 5.99
CA SER A 344 -5.46 -7.23 6.49
C SER A 344 -6.33 -7.97 5.46
N THR A 345 -6.81 -7.29 4.40
CA THR A 345 -7.64 -7.92 3.36
C THR A 345 -6.89 -8.99 2.58
N ALA A 346 -5.56 -8.88 2.46
CA ALA A 346 -4.74 -9.91 1.82
C ALA A 346 -4.81 -11.24 2.59
N ALA A 347 -4.61 -11.20 3.91
CA ALA A 347 -4.66 -12.39 4.77
C ALA A 347 -6.09 -12.97 4.88
N VAL A 348 -7.10 -12.10 5.05
CA VAL A 348 -8.50 -12.56 5.12
C VAL A 348 -8.98 -13.11 3.78
N GLY A 349 -8.57 -12.52 2.66
CA GLY A 349 -8.87 -13.03 1.32
C GLY A 349 -8.25 -14.40 1.08
N ALA A 350 -6.99 -14.61 1.48
CA ALA A 350 -6.35 -15.92 1.39
C ALA A 350 -7.08 -16.97 2.26
N MET A 351 -7.53 -16.59 3.46
CA MET A 351 -8.37 -17.46 4.30
C MET A 351 -9.69 -17.81 3.59
N LEU A 352 -10.35 -16.84 2.96
CA LEU A 352 -11.58 -17.10 2.19
C LEU A 352 -11.31 -18.01 0.98
N CYS A 353 -10.21 -17.84 0.25
CA CYS A 353 -9.83 -18.74 -0.84
C CYS A 353 -9.66 -20.17 -0.33
N SER A 354 -8.92 -20.36 0.77
CA SER A 354 -8.71 -21.67 1.39
C SER A 354 -10.03 -22.31 1.83
N LEU A 355 -10.91 -21.56 2.49
CA LEU A 355 -12.22 -22.07 2.91
C LEU A 355 -13.13 -22.38 1.71
N ALA A 356 -13.03 -21.62 0.61
CA ALA A 356 -13.79 -21.86 -0.61
C ALA A 356 -13.36 -23.16 -1.31
N LEU A 357 -12.05 -23.47 -1.35
CA LEU A 357 -11.53 -24.73 -1.90
C LEU A 357 -12.11 -25.96 -1.19
N ASP A 358 -12.28 -25.87 0.13
CA ASP A 358 -12.85 -26.94 0.96
C ASP A 358 -14.39 -26.92 1.01
N LEU A 359 -15.06 -26.03 0.28
CA LEU A 359 -16.52 -25.81 0.32
C LEU A 359 -17.05 -25.46 1.73
N ARG A 360 -16.24 -24.76 2.53
CA ARG A 360 -16.52 -24.40 3.92
C ARG A 360 -17.13 -23.01 4.09
N LEU A 361 -17.63 -22.39 3.02
CA LEU A 361 -18.30 -21.09 3.04
C LEU A 361 -19.81 -21.26 2.73
N PRO A 362 -20.67 -21.33 3.76
CA PRO A 362 -22.11 -21.52 3.54
C PRO A 362 -22.72 -20.39 2.70
N ARG A 363 -23.54 -20.76 1.70
CA ARG A 363 -24.22 -19.84 0.76
C ARG A 363 -23.28 -19.01 -0.12
N PHE A 364 -21.98 -19.30 -0.13
CA PHE A 364 -20.99 -18.65 -0.99
C PHE A 364 -20.24 -19.70 -1.79
N ASN A 365 -20.80 -20.08 -2.94
CA ASN A 365 -20.19 -21.06 -3.83
C ASN A 365 -19.23 -20.35 -4.79
N PHE A 366 -17.94 -20.38 -4.49
CA PHE A 366 -16.90 -19.66 -5.22
C PHE A 366 -15.82 -20.61 -5.73
N LYS A 367 -15.51 -20.55 -7.03
CA LYS A 367 -14.51 -21.43 -7.65
C LYS A 367 -13.10 -20.85 -7.51
N ALA A 368 -12.55 -20.88 -6.29
CA ALA A 368 -11.25 -20.28 -5.97
C ALA A 368 -10.07 -20.82 -6.81
N ALA A 369 -10.12 -22.09 -7.21
CA ALA A 369 -9.10 -22.72 -8.05
C ALA A 369 -8.93 -22.07 -9.44
N ASP A 370 -9.91 -21.27 -9.89
CA ASP A 370 -9.86 -20.59 -11.18
C ASP A 370 -9.18 -19.20 -11.10
N ILE A 371 -8.80 -18.73 -9.90
CA ILE A 371 -7.90 -17.58 -9.74
C ILE A 371 -6.48 -18.07 -10.05
N GLY A 372 -6.18 -18.26 -11.34
CA GLY A 372 -4.87 -18.65 -11.82
C GLY A 372 -4.05 -17.43 -12.26
N ALA A 373 -2.84 -17.29 -11.71
CA ALA A 373 -1.88 -16.33 -12.26
C ALA A 373 -1.40 -16.82 -13.64
N TYR A 374 -1.52 -15.97 -14.66
CA TYR A 374 -0.89 -16.19 -15.98
C TYR A 374 0.01 -15.01 -16.31
N SER A 375 1.09 -15.28 -17.07
CA SER A 375 2.00 -14.22 -17.51
C SER A 375 1.30 -13.30 -18.52
N THR A 376 1.39 -11.99 -18.31
CA THR A 376 0.94 -10.98 -19.28
C THR A 376 1.93 -10.77 -20.43
N VAL A 377 3.13 -11.36 -20.35
CA VAL A 377 4.16 -11.27 -21.39
C VAL A 377 3.71 -12.06 -22.63
N ARG A 378 3.18 -11.35 -23.63
CA ARG A 378 2.78 -11.95 -24.92
C ARG A 378 3.96 -12.15 -25.89
N TYR A 379 5.01 -11.34 -25.76
CA TYR A 379 6.18 -11.38 -26.63
C TYR A 379 7.45 -11.14 -25.82
N LEU A 380 8.30 -12.17 -25.72
CA LEU A 380 9.71 -11.99 -25.41
C LEU A 380 10.43 -11.76 -26.74
N GLY A 381 10.87 -10.54 -26.99
CA GLY A 381 11.69 -10.23 -28.17
C GLY A 381 12.96 -11.10 -28.16
N ARG A 382 13.41 -11.54 -29.35
CA ARG A 382 14.73 -12.18 -29.47
C ARG A 382 15.78 -11.16 -29.03
N ALA A 383 16.55 -11.50 -27.99
CA ALA A 383 17.82 -10.84 -27.74
C ALA A 383 18.71 -11.06 -28.97
N GLY A 384 18.99 -9.98 -29.70
CA GLY A 384 19.86 -9.95 -30.87
C GLY A 384 21.32 -9.73 -30.48
#